data_AF-A0A250IMY0-F1
#
_entry.id   AF-A0A250IMY0-F1
#
_cell.length_a   1.000
_cell.length_b   1.000
_cell.length_c   1.000
_cell.angle_alpha   90.00
_cell.angle_beta   90.00
_cell.angle_gamma   90.00
#
_symmetry.space_group_name_H-M   'P 1'
#
loop_
_entity.id
_entity.type
_entity.pdbx_description
1 polymer ?
#
loop_
_entity_poly.entity_id
_entity_poly.type
_entity_poly.pdbx_seq_one_letter_code
_entity_poly.pdbx_strand_id
1 'polypeptide(L)'
;MSDGANHPQPPSRGTPSSTNLPRASSTTNPRVMSAARTEPLPKEQTQAAVGKRLQAESANAMLNALSIAKEMVQDFRQQDRFFKYKAFIVGGWLLLSIGTVGVTCSRGVKETGEFGAKLTHVASRSSLTIVNKSRDSWLDVIIIVKDDRGQEWRASVARVDPTNPLTVTPKQLLGGQGQAAPSDIKIRGVEMRTSDGRATLMQEGKNLTEDEH
;
A
#
# COMPACT_ATOMS: atom_id res chain seq x y z
N MET A 1 27.27 16.23 -68.01
CA MET A 1 27.35 17.36 -67.07
C MET A 1 26.08 18.16 -67.27
N SER A 2 24.92 17.67 -66.81
CA SER A 2 24.38 17.73 -65.44
C SER A 2 23.51 18.99 -65.23
N ASP A 3 22.20 18.74 -65.27
CA ASP A 3 21.05 19.31 -64.52
C ASP A 3 20.87 20.85 -64.49
N GLY A 4 19.76 21.47 -64.95
CA GLY A 4 18.34 21.16 -64.72
C GLY A 4 17.93 21.70 -63.32
N ALA A 5 16.93 22.56 -63.07
CA ALA A 5 15.79 23.05 -63.85
C ALA A 5 15.14 24.29 -63.18
N ASN A 6 14.40 25.07 -64.00
CA ASN A 6 13.08 25.71 -63.77
C ASN A 6 12.78 26.71 -62.62
N HIS A 7 12.58 27.98 -63.03
CA HIS A 7 11.30 28.75 -63.07
C HIS A 7 10.42 29.01 -61.79
N PRO A 8 9.55 30.06 -61.79
CA PRO A 8 9.52 31.10 -60.74
C PRO A 8 8.13 31.36 -60.06
N GLN A 9 8.05 32.42 -59.23
CA GLN A 9 6.83 33.24 -58.92
C GLN A 9 5.80 32.64 -57.90
N PRO A 10 4.71 33.35 -57.47
CA PRO A 10 4.45 34.74 -57.01
C PRO A 10 3.84 34.82 -55.56
N PRO A 11 3.46 36.02 -55.05
CA PRO A 11 2.85 36.23 -53.71
C PRO A 11 1.31 36.25 -53.73
N SER A 12 0.64 36.15 -52.56
CA SER A 12 -0.60 36.90 -52.19
C SER A 12 -1.28 36.47 -50.88
N ARG A 13 -1.61 37.46 -50.04
CA ARG A 13 -2.92 37.79 -49.39
C ARG A 13 -3.76 36.68 -48.71
N GLY A 14 -4.09 36.87 -47.43
CA GLY A 14 -5.24 36.21 -46.78
C GLY A 14 -5.43 36.51 -45.27
N THR A 15 -6.53 37.21 -44.96
CA THR A 15 -7.26 37.54 -43.70
C THR A 15 -7.48 36.40 -42.66
N PRO A 16 -8.31 36.57 -41.60
CA PRO A 16 -8.27 37.42 -40.39
C PRO A 16 -8.37 36.52 -39.11
N SER A 17 -8.55 37.11 -37.90
CA SER A 17 -9.34 36.59 -36.75
C SER A 17 -8.68 36.83 -35.38
N SER A 18 -9.31 37.63 -34.52
CA SER A 18 -9.69 37.17 -33.17
C SER A 18 -10.53 38.26 -32.49
N THR A 19 -11.84 38.03 -32.48
CA THR A 19 -12.80 38.75 -31.63
C THR A 19 -12.67 38.18 -30.22
N ASN A 20 -11.99 38.92 -29.33
CA ASN A 20 -12.01 38.66 -27.90
C ASN A 20 -13.21 39.37 -27.25
N LEU A 21 -14.13 38.59 -26.70
CA LEU A 21 -15.11 39.00 -25.68
C LEU A 21 -15.16 37.90 -24.60
N PRO A 22 -15.56 38.19 -23.34
CA PRO A 22 -16.03 39.47 -22.78
C PRO A 22 -15.32 39.90 -21.49
N ARG A 23 -15.43 41.21 -21.22
CA ARG A 23 -15.01 41.92 -20.00
C ARG A 23 -16.15 41.91 -18.97
N ALA A 24 -15.82 41.43 -17.76
CA ALA A 24 -16.41 41.69 -16.44
C ALA A 24 -17.93 41.94 -16.30
N SER A 25 -18.63 40.99 -15.67
CA SER A 25 -19.96 41.19 -15.09
C SER A 25 -19.84 41.74 -13.67
N SER A 26 -20.31 42.98 -13.45
CA SER A 26 -20.46 43.61 -12.14
C SER A 26 -21.78 43.20 -11.46
N THR A 27 -21.63 42.56 -10.29
CA THR A 27 -22.46 42.57 -9.06
C THR A 27 -23.88 43.16 -9.12
N THR A 28 -24.88 42.38 -8.67
CA THR A 28 -25.96 42.84 -7.77
C THR A 28 -26.54 41.67 -6.96
N ASN A 29 -26.63 41.86 -5.65
CA ASN A 29 -26.85 40.90 -4.56
C ASN A 29 -28.21 40.17 -4.53
N PRO A 30 -28.25 38.93 -4.00
CA PRO A 30 -29.43 38.45 -3.28
C PRO A 30 -29.24 38.48 -1.75
N ARG A 31 -30.17 39.25 -1.16
CA ARG A 31 -30.57 39.44 0.23
C ARG A 31 -30.54 38.17 1.09
N VAL A 32 -29.81 38.20 2.20
CA VAL A 32 -29.86 37.21 3.29
C VAL A 32 -31.15 37.41 4.08
N MET A 33 -32.06 36.44 4.06
CA MET A 33 -33.20 36.36 4.95
C MET A 33 -32.93 35.31 6.04
N SER A 34 -32.78 35.77 7.27
CA SER A 34 -32.82 34.92 8.46
C SER A 34 -34.28 34.60 8.79
N ALA A 35 -34.65 33.33 8.73
CA ALA A 35 -35.82 32.79 9.42
C ALA A 35 -35.33 31.87 10.53
N ALA A 36 -35.79 32.15 11.75
CA ALA A 36 -35.34 31.52 12.97
C ALA A 36 -36.01 30.16 13.21
N ARG A 37 -35.18 29.20 13.62
CA ARG A 37 -35.38 28.24 14.71
C ARG A 37 -36.41 27.11 14.51
N THR A 38 -35.88 25.91 14.24
CA THR A 38 -36.39 24.66 14.80
C THR A 38 -35.20 23.91 15.40
N GLU A 39 -35.25 23.71 16.71
CA GLU A 39 -34.44 22.87 17.62
C GLU A 39 -33.01 22.42 17.23
N PRO A 40 -31.99 22.67 18.09
CA PRO A 40 -30.69 22.03 17.89
C PRO A 40 -30.84 20.53 18.16
N LEU A 41 -30.70 19.72 17.12
CA LEU A 41 -30.55 18.28 17.29
C LEU A 41 -29.44 18.00 18.32
N PRO A 42 -29.66 17.08 19.28
CA PRO A 42 -28.60 16.65 20.18
C PRO A 42 -27.39 16.24 19.35
N LYS A 43 -26.22 16.79 19.70
CA LYS A 43 -24.93 16.28 19.23
C LYS A 43 -24.69 14.92 19.87
N GLU A 44 -25.47 13.92 19.47
CA GLU A 44 -25.27 12.54 19.89
C GLU A 44 -24.41 11.84 18.84
N GLN A 45 -23.14 11.63 19.22
CA GLN A 45 -22.22 10.64 18.66
C GLN A 45 -21.80 10.85 17.20
N THR A 46 -21.05 11.93 16.97
CA THR A 46 -19.99 11.90 15.95
C THR A 46 -18.83 11.04 16.46
N GLN A 47 -19.07 9.74 16.60
CA GLN A 47 -18.05 8.71 16.82
C GLN A 47 -18.58 7.33 16.39
N ALA A 48 -19.48 7.28 15.40
CA ALA A 48 -19.66 6.07 14.62
C ALA A 48 -18.38 5.86 13.80
N ALA A 49 -17.59 4.87 14.26
CA ALA A 49 -16.30 4.44 13.77
C ALA A 49 -16.09 4.72 12.27
N VAL A 50 -14.95 5.31 11.93
CA VAL A 50 -14.49 5.51 10.54
C VAL A 50 -14.64 4.22 9.70
N GLY A 51 -14.51 3.05 10.33
CA GLY A 51 -14.77 1.74 9.72
C GLY A 51 -16.23 1.51 9.28
N LYS A 52 -17.24 2.00 10.00
CA LYS A 52 -18.65 1.88 9.57
C LYS A 52 -18.99 2.82 8.42
N ARG A 53 -18.31 3.98 8.32
CA ARG A 53 -18.46 4.90 7.18
C ARG A 53 -17.78 4.33 5.93
N LEU A 54 -16.58 3.78 6.06
CA LEU A 54 -15.91 3.04 4.97
C LEU A 54 -16.71 1.82 4.51
N GLN A 55 -17.28 1.05 5.45
CA GLN A 55 -18.15 -0.08 5.11
C GLN A 55 -19.43 0.38 4.40
N ALA A 56 -20.09 1.45 4.85
CA ALA A 56 -21.29 1.97 4.21
C ALA A 56 -21.01 2.59 2.82
N GLU A 57 -19.89 3.29 2.66
CA GLU A 57 -19.45 3.83 1.35
C GLU A 57 -19.03 2.70 0.40
N SER A 58 -18.31 1.68 0.89
CA SER A 58 -17.94 0.52 0.08
C SER A 58 -19.15 -0.34 -0.31
N ALA A 59 -20.14 -0.47 0.56
CA ALA A 59 -21.38 -1.18 0.26
C ALA A 59 -22.20 -0.45 -0.82
N ASN A 60 -22.33 0.87 -0.73
CA ASN A 60 -23.00 1.65 -1.76
C ASN A 60 -22.23 1.64 -3.10
N ALA A 61 -20.89 1.73 -3.06
CA ALA A 61 -20.06 1.61 -4.24
C ALA A 61 -20.13 0.21 -4.87
N MET A 62 -20.19 -0.85 -4.05
CA MET A 62 -20.32 -2.23 -4.52
C MET A 62 -21.69 -2.48 -5.15
N LEU A 63 -22.77 -1.97 -4.55
CA LEU A 63 -24.11 -2.09 -5.12
C LEU A 63 -24.25 -1.33 -6.45
N ASN A 64 -23.65 -0.14 -6.54
CA ASN A 64 -23.59 0.63 -7.79
C ASN A 64 -22.67 -0.04 -8.84
N ALA A 65 -21.56 -0.65 -8.42
CA ALA A 65 -20.70 -1.40 -9.33
C ALA A 65 -21.39 -2.67 -9.86
N LEU A 66 -22.17 -3.35 -9.02
CA LEU A 66 -22.94 -4.53 -9.41
C LEU A 66 -24.07 -4.19 -10.39
N SER A 67 -24.75 -3.05 -10.23
CA SER A 67 -25.77 -2.61 -11.18
C SER A 67 -25.16 -2.26 -12.55
N ILE A 68 -24.07 -1.52 -12.57
CA ILE A 68 -23.32 -1.21 -13.80
C ILE A 68 -22.80 -2.48 -14.46
N ALA A 69 -22.25 -3.42 -13.68
CA ALA A 69 -21.76 -4.69 -14.21
C ALA A 69 -22.89 -5.53 -14.83
N LYS A 70 -24.08 -5.56 -14.21
CA LYS A 70 -25.24 -6.27 -14.74
C LYS A 70 -25.71 -5.68 -16.07
N GLU A 71 -25.74 -4.35 -16.17
CA GLU A 71 -26.08 -3.63 -17.40
C GLU A 71 -25.06 -3.92 -18.51
N MET A 72 -23.76 -3.84 -18.20
CA MET A 72 -22.70 -4.21 -19.15
C MET A 72 -22.77 -5.67 -19.62
N VAL A 73 -23.13 -6.61 -18.75
CA VAL A 73 -23.30 -8.03 -19.12
C VAL A 73 -24.50 -8.22 -20.05
N GLN A 74 -25.58 -7.47 -19.82
CA GLN A 74 -26.76 -7.53 -20.66
C GLN A 74 -26.49 -6.93 -22.05
N ASP A 75 -25.80 -5.79 -22.11
CA ASP A 75 -25.36 -5.17 -23.37
C ASP A 75 -24.35 -6.05 -24.12
N PHE A 76 -23.43 -6.69 -23.39
CA PHE A 76 -22.48 -7.63 -23.96
C PHE A 76 -23.16 -8.82 -24.64
N ARG A 77 -24.28 -9.31 -24.08
CA ARG A 77 -25.05 -10.40 -24.69
C ARG A 77 -25.68 -9.98 -26.01
N GLN A 78 -26.15 -8.74 -26.12
CA GLN A 78 -26.79 -8.20 -27.33
C GLN A 78 -25.80 -7.79 -28.43
N GLN A 79 -24.52 -7.63 -28.10
CA GLN A 79 -23.47 -7.21 -29.05
C GLN A 79 -23.09 -8.28 -30.09
N ASP A 80 -22.49 -7.80 -31.18
CA ASP A 80 -22.02 -8.62 -32.31
C ASP A 80 -20.85 -9.56 -31.97
N ARG A 81 -20.70 -10.61 -32.79
CA ARG A 81 -19.66 -11.63 -32.64
C ARG A 81 -18.24 -11.03 -32.64
N PHE A 82 -17.99 -10.00 -33.45
CA PHE A 82 -16.69 -9.32 -33.52
C PHE A 82 -16.33 -8.57 -32.23
N PHE A 83 -17.30 -7.94 -31.57
CA PHE A 83 -17.08 -7.28 -30.29
C PHE A 83 -16.78 -8.30 -29.19
N LYS A 84 -17.53 -9.41 -29.18
CA LYS A 84 -17.32 -10.52 -28.24
C LYS A 84 -15.90 -11.09 -28.33
N TYR A 85 -15.36 -11.28 -29.53
CA TYR A 85 -13.96 -11.70 -29.71
C TYR A 85 -12.96 -10.73 -29.09
N LYS A 86 -13.09 -9.42 -29.35
CA LYS A 86 -12.20 -8.40 -28.77
C LYS A 86 -12.29 -8.36 -27.25
N ALA A 87 -13.51 -8.42 -26.71
CA ALA A 87 -13.73 -8.45 -25.27
C ALA A 87 -13.13 -9.70 -24.62
N PHE A 88 -13.20 -10.86 -25.26
CA PHE A 88 -12.53 -12.08 -24.77
C PHE A 88 -11.01 -11.94 -24.73
N ILE A 89 -10.41 -11.33 -25.76
CA ILE A 89 -8.97 -11.08 -25.79
C ILE A 89 -8.58 -10.16 -24.63
N VAL A 90 -9.26 -9.03 -24.48
CA VAL A 90 -8.97 -8.06 -23.41
C VAL A 90 -9.23 -8.65 -22.03
N GLY A 91 -10.34 -9.37 -21.85
CA GLY A 91 -10.69 -10.04 -20.60
C GLY A 91 -9.71 -11.15 -20.24
N GLY A 92 -9.23 -11.91 -21.23
CA GLY A 92 -8.19 -12.92 -21.05
C GLY A 92 -6.87 -12.31 -20.59
N TRP A 93 -6.44 -11.20 -21.20
CA TRP A 93 -5.26 -10.45 -20.74
C TRP A 93 -5.43 -9.93 -19.32
N LEU A 94 -6.58 -9.36 -18.98
CA LEU A 94 -6.87 -8.86 -17.64
C LEU A 94 -6.81 -9.98 -16.59
N LEU A 95 -7.44 -11.12 -16.88
CA LEU A 95 -7.39 -12.31 -16.02
C LEU A 95 -5.97 -12.82 -15.84
N LEU A 96 -5.19 -12.87 -16.92
CA LEU A 96 -3.80 -13.30 -16.86
C LEU A 96 -2.99 -12.34 -15.98
N SER A 97 -3.14 -11.02 -16.15
CA SER A 97 -2.47 -10.02 -15.32
C SER A 97 -2.83 -10.15 -13.83
N ILE A 98 -4.12 -10.27 -13.51
CA ILE A 98 -4.58 -10.44 -12.13
C ILE A 98 -4.06 -11.76 -11.54
N GLY A 99 -4.11 -12.85 -12.31
CA GLY A 99 -3.59 -14.15 -11.90
C GLY A 99 -2.08 -14.11 -11.62
N THR A 100 -1.31 -13.41 -12.44
CA THR A 100 0.15 -13.28 -12.27
C THR A 100 0.49 -12.50 -10.99
N VAL A 101 -0.25 -11.44 -10.69
CA VAL A 101 -0.08 -10.67 -9.43
C VAL A 101 -0.48 -11.52 -8.23
N GLY A 102 -1.58 -12.27 -8.32
CA GLY A 102 -2.03 -13.17 -7.25
C GLY A 102 -1.00 -14.24 -6.90
N VAL A 103 -0.42 -14.91 -7.91
CA VAL A 103 0.56 -15.99 -7.73
C VAL A 103 1.91 -15.47 -7.24
N THR A 104 2.30 -14.25 -7.61
CA THR A 104 3.58 -13.66 -7.16
C THR A 104 3.51 -13.12 -5.74
N CYS A 105 2.36 -12.59 -5.30
CA CYS A 105 2.16 -12.15 -3.92
C CYS A 105 1.75 -13.28 -2.96
N SER A 106 1.36 -14.46 -3.46
CA SER A 106 1.01 -15.63 -2.64
C SER A 106 2.19 -16.57 -2.35
N ARG A 107 3.43 -16.21 -2.73
CA ARG A 107 4.62 -16.93 -2.27
C ARG A 107 4.68 -16.73 -0.75
N GLY A 108 4.31 -17.79 -0.05
CA GLY A 108 3.87 -17.80 1.33
C GLY A 108 4.82 -17.05 2.25
N VAL A 109 4.20 -16.28 3.13
CA VAL A 109 4.82 -15.86 4.38
C VAL A 109 5.22 -17.16 5.09
N LYS A 110 6.48 -17.58 4.98
CA LYS A 110 6.94 -18.76 5.74
C LYS A 110 6.70 -18.46 7.22
N GLU A 111 6.35 -19.46 8.02
CA GLU A 111 6.12 -19.26 9.45
C GLU A 111 7.37 -19.66 10.26
N THR A 112 7.38 -19.30 11.54
CA THR A 112 8.50 -19.58 12.46
C THR A 112 8.84 -21.08 12.44
N GLY A 113 10.07 -21.42 12.06
CA GLY A 113 10.56 -22.80 11.84
C GLY A 113 11.14 -22.98 10.44
N GLU A 114 10.40 -22.61 9.39
CA GLU A 114 10.85 -22.74 8.00
C GLU A 114 11.94 -21.73 7.60
N PHE A 115 12.06 -20.63 8.35
CA PHE A 115 13.12 -19.64 8.16
C PHE A 115 14.46 -20.01 8.78
N GLY A 116 14.51 -21.04 9.63
CA GLY A 116 15.70 -21.35 10.42
C GLY A 116 16.13 -20.18 11.31
N ALA A 117 15.22 -19.30 11.74
CA ALA A 117 15.58 -18.21 12.63
C ALA A 117 15.61 -18.70 14.07
N LYS A 118 16.76 -18.58 14.75
CA LYS A 118 16.91 -18.96 16.15
C LYS A 118 17.26 -17.74 17.00
N LEU A 119 16.46 -17.44 18.00
CA LEU A 119 16.77 -16.46 19.03
C LEU A 119 17.62 -17.14 20.10
N THR A 120 18.89 -16.74 20.24
CA THR A 120 19.84 -17.43 21.13
C THR A 120 19.98 -16.77 22.49
N HIS A 121 19.79 -15.46 22.58
CA HIS A 121 20.00 -14.75 23.83
C HIS A 121 19.24 -13.43 23.88
N VAL A 122 18.52 -13.22 24.98
CA VAL A 122 18.00 -11.92 25.42
C VAL A 122 18.68 -11.63 26.76
N ALA A 123 19.81 -10.93 26.70
CA ALA A 123 20.64 -10.67 27.88
C ALA A 123 20.03 -9.59 28.78
N SER A 124 20.49 -9.52 30.04
CA SER A 124 20.25 -8.47 31.03
C SER A 124 20.56 -7.02 30.61
N ARG A 125 20.96 -6.79 29.35
CA ARG A 125 21.29 -5.49 28.76
C ARG A 125 20.45 -5.15 27.52
N SER A 126 19.25 -5.73 27.41
CA SER A 126 18.25 -5.41 26.37
C SER A 126 18.74 -5.58 24.92
N SER A 127 19.79 -6.37 24.72
CA SER A 127 20.29 -6.77 23.40
C SER A 127 19.75 -8.15 23.04
N LEU A 128 19.40 -8.33 21.77
CA LEU A 128 18.89 -9.58 21.23
C LEU A 128 19.83 -10.10 20.13
N THR A 129 20.09 -11.40 20.17
CA THR A 129 20.91 -12.08 19.15
C THR A 129 20.07 -13.10 18.42
N ILE A 130 19.99 -12.96 17.10
CA ILE A 130 19.26 -13.83 16.18
C ILE A 130 20.28 -14.51 15.27
N VAL A 131 20.16 -15.81 15.11
CA VAL A 131 21.03 -16.62 14.26
C VAL A 131 20.23 -17.17 13.08
N ASN A 132 20.78 -16.99 11.88
CA ASN A 132 20.30 -17.66 10.69
C ASN A 132 20.81 -19.12 10.64
N LYS A 133 19.94 -20.09 10.91
CA LYS A 133 20.19 -21.54 10.78
C LYS A 133 19.83 -22.09 9.40
N SER A 134 19.25 -21.28 8.53
CA SER A 134 18.97 -21.70 7.15
C SER A 134 20.26 -21.76 6.32
N ARG A 135 20.17 -22.33 5.12
CA ARG A 135 21.29 -22.40 4.16
C ARG A 135 21.39 -21.15 3.29
N ASP A 136 20.36 -20.32 3.29
CA ASP A 136 20.23 -19.15 2.43
C ASP A 136 20.42 -17.85 3.22
N SER A 137 20.86 -16.79 2.54
CA SER A 137 20.96 -15.46 3.16
C SER A 137 19.59 -14.82 3.25
N TRP A 138 19.28 -14.19 4.37
CA TRP A 138 18.07 -13.37 4.47
C TRP A 138 18.34 -11.98 3.90
N LEU A 139 17.39 -11.43 3.16
CA LEU A 139 17.43 -10.09 2.57
C LEU A 139 16.35 -9.20 3.17
N ASP A 140 16.61 -7.89 3.19
CA ASP A 140 15.69 -6.85 3.67
C ASP A 140 15.10 -7.16 5.06
N VAL A 141 16.01 -7.50 5.99
CA VAL A 141 15.65 -7.98 7.32
C VAL A 141 15.19 -6.81 8.18
N ILE A 142 13.95 -6.86 8.67
CA ILE A 142 13.39 -5.91 9.62
C ILE A 142 13.10 -6.65 10.91
N ILE A 143 13.78 -6.27 11.98
CA ILE A 143 13.52 -6.76 13.33
C ILE A 143 12.57 -5.78 14.01
N ILE A 144 11.44 -6.27 14.49
CA ILE A 144 10.43 -5.53 15.22
C ILE A 144 10.40 -6.04 16.66
N VAL A 145 10.68 -5.15 17.60
CA VAL A 145 10.71 -5.42 19.03
C VAL A 145 9.53 -4.69 19.67
N LYS A 146 8.75 -5.42 20.47
CA LYS A 146 7.65 -4.86 21.27
C LYS A 146 8.09 -4.80 22.73
N ASP A 147 7.94 -3.63 23.35
CA ASP A 147 8.19 -3.47 24.79
C ASP A 147 6.99 -3.87 25.66
N ASP A 148 7.12 -3.74 26.98
CA ASP A 148 6.06 -4.01 27.95
C ASP A 148 4.90 -3.01 27.92
N ARG A 149 5.08 -1.86 27.27
CA ARG A 149 4.03 -0.86 27.02
C ARG A 149 3.38 -1.07 25.65
N GLY A 150 3.79 -2.09 24.90
CA GLY A 150 3.31 -2.37 23.55
C GLY A 150 3.89 -1.45 22.47
N GLN A 151 4.93 -0.66 22.79
CA GLN A 151 5.60 0.19 21.82
C GLN A 151 6.49 -0.65 20.90
N GLU A 152 6.38 -0.38 19.59
CA GLU A 152 7.20 -1.02 18.57
C GLU A 152 8.48 -0.25 18.28
N TRP A 153 9.56 -1.01 18.17
CA TRP A 153 10.89 -0.53 17.83
C TRP A 153 11.46 -1.37 16.70
N ARG A 154 12.11 -0.74 15.72
CA ARG A 154 12.50 -1.40 14.47
C ARG A 154 13.98 -1.23 14.19
N ALA A 155 14.63 -2.31 13.79
CA ALA A 155 15.98 -2.27 13.21
C ALA A 155 15.94 -2.91 11.82
N SER A 156 16.62 -2.31 10.86
CA SER A 156 16.71 -2.82 9.48
C SER A 156 18.14 -3.23 9.16
N VAL A 157 18.30 -4.39 8.53
CA VAL A 157 19.58 -4.93 8.08
C VAL A 157 19.41 -5.43 6.66
N ALA A 158 20.26 -4.99 5.74
CA ALA A 158 20.11 -5.33 4.33
C ALA A 158 20.25 -6.84 4.05
N ARG A 159 21.15 -7.50 4.78
CA ARG A 159 21.47 -8.92 4.57
C ARG A 159 21.98 -9.59 5.83
N VAL A 160 21.55 -10.82 6.06
CA VAL A 160 22.07 -11.70 7.12
C VAL A 160 22.48 -13.03 6.51
N ASP A 161 23.78 -13.29 6.44
CA ASP A 161 24.32 -14.53 5.90
C ASP A 161 24.04 -15.73 6.84
N PRO A 162 24.01 -16.96 6.30
CA PRO A 162 23.89 -18.19 7.09
C PRO A 162 24.91 -18.23 8.22
N THR A 163 24.49 -18.76 9.37
CA THR A 163 25.29 -18.98 10.60
C THR A 163 25.86 -17.72 11.28
N ASN A 164 25.77 -16.56 10.65
CA ASN A 164 26.27 -15.32 11.20
C ASN A 164 25.26 -14.73 12.20
N PRO A 165 25.62 -14.53 13.49
CA PRO A 165 24.71 -13.96 14.47
C PRO A 165 24.47 -12.47 14.18
N LEU A 166 23.21 -12.09 14.00
CA LEU A 166 22.77 -10.71 14.04
C LEU A 166 22.51 -10.31 15.49
N THR A 167 23.27 -9.33 16.00
CA THR A 167 23.00 -8.73 17.30
C THR A 167 22.40 -7.34 17.14
N VAL A 168 21.22 -7.13 17.71
CA VAL A 168 20.53 -5.84 17.72
C VAL A 168 20.56 -5.27 19.13
N THR A 169 21.01 -4.02 19.23
CA THR A 169 21.08 -3.26 20.47
C THR A 169 19.99 -2.18 20.50
N PRO A 170 19.59 -1.67 21.68
CA PRO A 170 18.57 -0.62 21.78
C PRO A 170 18.86 0.63 20.94
N LYS A 171 20.14 0.99 20.74
CA LYS A 171 20.53 2.13 19.91
C LYS A 171 20.21 1.97 18.42
N GLN A 172 20.10 0.73 17.95
CA GLN A 172 19.76 0.40 16.56
C GLN A 172 18.25 0.24 16.35
N LEU A 173 17.49 0.15 17.44
CA LEU A 173 16.04 0.02 17.44
C LEU A 173 15.42 1.42 17.42
N LEU A 174 14.71 1.75 16.33
CA LEU A 174 14.10 3.05 16.11
C LEU A 174 12.58 2.96 16.21
N GLY A 175 11.97 3.87 16.95
CA GLY A 175 10.52 4.04 17.03
C GLY A 175 9.97 4.87 15.86
N GLY A 176 8.64 5.08 15.84
CA GLY A 176 7.96 5.77 14.73
C GLY A 176 8.39 7.23 14.47
N GLN A 177 9.06 7.87 15.43
CA GLN A 177 9.60 9.24 15.31
C GLN A 177 11.14 9.25 15.09
N GLY A 178 11.75 8.10 14.77
CA GLY A 178 13.21 7.97 14.64
C GLY A 178 13.98 8.00 15.96
N GLN A 179 13.27 8.07 17.09
CA GLN A 179 13.86 7.98 18.43
C GLN A 179 14.40 6.57 18.68
N ALA A 180 15.59 6.46 19.30
CA ALA A 180 16.14 5.17 19.69
C ALA A 180 15.39 4.55 20.87
N ALA A 181 15.41 3.23 20.98
CA ALA A 181 14.85 2.52 22.11
C ALA A 181 15.61 2.85 23.41
N PRO A 182 14.92 2.97 24.56
CA PRO A 182 15.56 3.11 25.85
C PRO A 182 16.54 1.96 26.11
N SER A 183 17.67 2.25 26.76
CA SER A 183 18.70 1.24 27.07
C SER A 183 18.23 0.15 28.02
N ASP A 184 17.17 0.41 28.77
CA ASP A 184 16.52 -0.47 29.76
C ASP A 184 15.20 -1.07 29.23
N ILE A 185 14.97 -1.04 27.91
CA ILE A 185 13.78 -1.60 27.27
C ILE A 185 13.53 -3.05 27.72
N LYS A 186 12.30 -3.32 28.18
CA LYS A 186 11.82 -4.66 28.49
C LYS A 186 11.19 -5.29 27.26
N ILE A 187 11.94 -6.16 26.60
CA ILE A 187 11.49 -6.83 25.39
C ILE A 187 10.42 -7.86 25.77
N ARG A 188 9.21 -7.75 25.19
CA ARG A 188 8.09 -8.68 25.37
C ARG A 188 7.71 -9.41 24.08
N GLY A 189 8.01 -8.83 22.92
CA GLY A 189 7.81 -9.49 21.64
C GLY A 189 8.97 -9.24 20.70
N VAL A 190 9.29 -10.23 19.88
CA VAL A 190 10.27 -10.10 18.79
C VAL A 190 9.66 -10.76 17.56
N GLU A 191 9.51 -9.96 16.52
CA GLU A 191 9.10 -10.38 15.18
C GLU A 191 10.22 -10.02 14.21
N MET A 192 10.52 -10.92 13.28
CA MET A 192 11.43 -10.70 12.18
C MET A 192 10.63 -10.71 10.88
N ARG A 193 10.95 -9.79 9.96
CA ARG A 193 10.44 -9.78 8.60
C ARG A 193 11.62 -9.80 7.64
N THR A 194 11.48 -10.46 6.52
CA THR A 194 12.45 -10.54 5.43
C THR A 194 11.72 -10.37 4.10
N SER A 195 12.44 -10.30 2.99
CA SER A 195 11.86 -10.39 1.64
C SER A 195 11.00 -11.65 1.44
N ASP A 196 11.30 -12.71 2.18
CA ASP A 196 10.74 -14.04 2.00
C ASP A 196 9.59 -14.35 2.98
N GLY A 197 9.30 -13.45 3.92
CA GLY A 197 8.15 -13.55 4.84
C GLY A 197 8.42 -13.05 6.27
N ARG A 198 7.76 -13.64 7.27
CA ARG A 198 7.80 -13.16 8.67
C ARG A 198 7.93 -14.30 9.68
N ALA A 199 8.65 -14.09 10.76
CA ALA A 199 8.79 -15.04 11.86
C ALA A 199 8.56 -14.35 13.20
N THR A 200 7.69 -14.91 14.03
CA THR A 200 7.58 -14.51 15.45
C THR A 200 8.59 -15.33 16.24
N LEU A 201 9.61 -14.67 16.79
CA LEU A 201 10.69 -15.32 17.53
C LEU A 201 10.43 -15.36 19.03
N MET A 202 9.71 -14.34 19.54
CA MET A 202 9.39 -14.22 20.94
C MET A 202 8.00 -13.63 21.11
N GLN A 203 7.21 -14.19 22.03
CA GLN A 203 5.88 -13.70 22.36
C GLN A 203 5.68 -13.71 23.87
N GLU A 204 5.19 -12.59 24.42
CA GLU A 204 4.94 -12.40 25.86
C GLU A 204 6.17 -12.67 26.75
N GLY A 205 7.38 -12.53 26.22
CA GLY A 205 8.63 -12.85 26.90
C GLY A 205 9.06 -14.32 26.78
N LYS A 206 8.26 -15.20 26.18
CA LYS A 206 8.64 -16.59 25.87
C LYS A 206 9.36 -16.66 24.54
N ASN A 207 10.56 -17.25 24.53
CA ASN A 207 11.28 -17.60 23.31
C ASN A 207 10.55 -18.77 22.60
N LEU A 208 10.12 -18.56 21.35
CA LEU A 208 9.41 -19.58 20.57
C LEU A 208 10.36 -20.48 19.76
N THR A 209 11.66 -20.18 19.76
CA THR A 209 12.69 -20.89 18.99
C THR A 209 13.50 -21.90 19.81
N GLU A 210 13.15 -22.08 21.09
CA GLU A 210 13.81 -23.03 22.01
C GLU A 210 13.24 -24.46 21.94
N ASP A 211 12.01 -24.63 21.44
CA ASP A 211 11.24 -25.88 21.55
C ASP A 211 11.49 -26.92 20.41
N GLU A 212 12.44 -26.71 19.49
CA GLU A 212 12.87 -27.75 18.54
C GLU A 212 14.09 -28.52 19.09
N HIS A 213 13.84 -29.70 19.67
CA HIS A 213 14.84 -30.73 19.96
C HIS A 213 14.51 -32.00 19.17
#